data_AF-A0A9P2T7X6-F1
#
_entry.id   AF-A0A9P2T7X6-F1
#
_cell.length_a   1.000
_cell.length_b   1.000
_cell.length_c   1.000
_cell.angle_alpha   90.00
_cell.angle_beta   90.00
_cell.angle_gamma   90.00
#
_symmetry.space_group_name_H-M   'P 1'
#
loop_
_entity.id
_entity.type
_entity.pdbx_description
1 polymer ?
#
loop_
_entity_poly.entity_id
_entity_poly.type
_entity_poly.pdbx_seq_one_letter_code
_entity_poly.pdbx_strand_id
1 'polypeptide(L)'
;MPEADRGRDTFAVLPGTPHIRPCTGAHMAMTALSFAAATPRYLSDLIRHACTEATGIPAAHLPDAPLRRSTDQPGQYLSPLTSRLAGRLGRAARDLAADITAVLRNQPHLTDAQVTGPGFVAVTPVPSMRAALAQLVADAPAAFLLDLAVPGVAHQPGPPPDGWALSDLAHARDSGQLRDWARADARRRIAAAADPATAPAAAAALTRQPPADWRDVPQDNTATEAAQLLTVIGEAAARVAACRSAADQVRPQETTGPDLPARPSPHAPGAWARATAANPAFALRYAHAHAHTAVHHWAAQLGLRRLGTRRRHTADEVAALTTPAAEALLGTLFDGPAALRAAARRHQPHILVRYLESLAAAYHEWWESHSVLPGHEGTADTHTTTVAARLDLCAAAAGVLRAGLLLIGVSAPTRL
;
A
#
# COMPACT_ATOMS: atom_id res chain seq x y z
N MET A 1 29.44 -45.01 76.03
CA MET A 1 28.21 -44.87 75.21
C MET A 1 28.65 -44.57 73.78
N PRO A 2 27.99 -45.20 72.79
CA PRO A 2 28.60 -45.93 71.66
C PRO A 2 28.93 -44.99 70.48
N GLU A 3 29.55 -45.35 69.35
CA GLU A 3 29.61 -46.63 68.63
C GLU A 3 30.73 -46.58 67.56
N ALA A 4 31.14 -47.77 67.08
CA ALA A 4 32.07 -48.06 65.98
C ALA A 4 31.63 -47.42 64.63
N ASP A 5 32.32 -47.45 63.49
CA ASP A 5 33.27 -48.40 62.91
C ASP A 5 33.95 -47.76 61.66
N ARG A 6 34.97 -48.45 61.17
CA ARG A 6 35.72 -48.37 59.90
C ARG A 6 34.82 -48.07 58.67
N GLY A 7 35.25 -47.58 57.51
CA GLY A 7 36.55 -47.47 56.87
C GLY A 7 36.36 -47.18 55.36
N ARG A 8 37.43 -46.67 54.74
CA ARG A 8 37.91 -46.80 53.34
C ARG A 8 37.01 -46.57 52.11
N ASP A 9 37.63 -45.78 51.22
CA ASP A 9 37.71 -45.89 49.75
C ASP A 9 36.45 -45.70 48.91
N THR A 10 36.43 -44.63 48.09
CA THR A 10 36.44 -44.79 46.62
C THR A 10 36.64 -43.45 45.89
N PHE A 11 37.53 -43.50 44.90
CA PHE A 11 37.72 -42.49 43.85
C PHE A 11 36.41 -42.18 43.11
N ALA A 12 36.13 -40.90 42.86
CA ALA A 12 35.21 -40.48 41.80
C ALA A 12 35.83 -39.30 41.02
N VAL A 13 36.42 -39.64 39.87
CA VAL A 13 36.74 -38.72 38.79
C VAL A 13 35.44 -38.42 38.04
N LEU A 14 35.08 -37.15 37.89
CA LEU A 14 34.03 -36.70 36.96
C LEU A 14 34.65 -35.76 35.92
N PRO A 15 34.71 -36.15 34.63
CA PRO A 15 34.96 -35.23 33.53
C PRO A 15 33.61 -34.78 32.95
N GLY A 16 33.30 -33.49 33.08
CA GLY A 16 32.09 -32.88 32.53
C GLY A 16 32.43 -31.82 31.48
N THR A 17 32.54 -32.23 30.23
CA THR A 17 32.48 -31.37 29.04
C THR A 17 31.22 -30.48 29.07
N PRO A 18 31.31 -29.17 28.79
CA PRO A 18 30.13 -28.34 28.65
C PRO A 18 29.43 -28.68 27.32
N HIS A 19 28.25 -29.28 27.42
CA HIS A 19 27.32 -29.38 26.31
C HIS A 19 26.95 -27.97 25.82
N ILE A 20 27.42 -27.63 24.61
CA ILE A 20 26.93 -26.50 23.83
C ILE A 20 25.45 -26.77 23.56
N ARG A 21 24.58 -26.08 24.29
CA ARG A 21 23.15 -26.02 23.98
C ARG A 21 22.99 -25.25 22.67
N PRO A 22 22.26 -25.77 21.66
CA PRO A 22 21.95 -24.97 20.48
C PRO A 22 21.08 -23.79 20.91
N CYS A 23 21.50 -22.59 20.52
CA CYS A 23 20.76 -21.35 20.71
C CYS A 23 19.40 -21.46 20.00
N THR A 24 18.35 -21.78 20.73
CA THR A 24 16.94 -21.71 20.29
C THR A 24 16.47 -20.25 20.25
N GLY A 25 17.18 -19.41 19.49
CA GLY A 25 16.83 -18.02 19.22
C GLY A 25 15.88 -17.84 18.02
N ALA A 26 15.57 -18.91 17.28
CA ALA A 26 14.77 -18.84 16.04
C ALA A 26 13.29 -19.24 16.23
N HIS A 27 12.87 -19.68 17.42
CA HIS A 27 11.46 -20.02 17.70
C HIS A 27 10.65 -18.87 18.30
N MET A 28 11.27 -17.71 18.57
CA MET A 28 10.62 -16.61 19.32
C MET A 28 9.93 -15.54 18.46
N ALA A 29 9.58 -15.82 17.20
CA ALA A 29 8.79 -14.88 16.39
C ALA A 29 7.73 -15.53 15.48
N MET A 30 7.38 -16.82 15.68
CA MET A 30 6.22 -17.43 15.02
C MET A 30 4.96 -17.45 15.89
N THR A 31 5.08 -17.19 17.20
CA THR A 31 3.97 -17.30 18.17
C THR A 31 3.10 -16.03 18.30
N ALA A 32 3.17 -15.12 17.33
CA ALA A 32 2.29 -13.94 17.26
C ALA A 32 1.59 -13.76 15.89
N LEU A 33 1.49 -14.82 15.08
CA LEU A 33 0.74 -14.79 13.80
C LEU A 33 -0.77 -15.04 14.00
N SER A 34 -1.39 -14.29 14.91
CA SER A 34 -2.85 -14.37 15.11
C SER A 34 -3.64 -13.66 13.99
N PHE A 35 -2.98 -13.00 13.04
CA PHE A 35 -3.62 -12.39 11.86
C PHE A 35 -2.59 -12.12 10.74
N ALA A 36 -2.37 -13.10 9.85
CA ALA A 36 -1.51 -12.90 8.68
C ALA A 36 -2.37 -12.38 7.51
N ALA A 37 -2.13 -11.15 7.05
CA ALA A 37 -2.70 -10.63 5.80
C ALA A 37 -1.66 -10.74 4.69
N ALA A 38 -2.11 -10.94 3.45
CA ALA A 38 -1.26 -11.06 2.27
C ALA A 38 -0.68 -9.70 1.81
N THR A 39 0.09 -9.04 2.66
CA THR A 39 0.77 -7.77 2.32
C THR A 39 2.01 -8.01 1.47
N PRO A 40 2.46 -7.02 0.67
CA PRO A 40 3.70 -7.14 -0.11
C PRO A 40 4.92 -7.47 0.76
N ARG A 41 5.04 -6.81 1.91
CA ARG A 41 6.09 -7.06 2.89
C ARG A 41 6.06 -8.50 3.40
N TYR A 42 4.90 -8.97 3.84
CA TYR A 42 4.74 -10.32 4.38
C TYR A 42 5.14 -11.39 3.35
N LEU A 43 4.64 -11.29 2.12
CA LEU A 43 4.97 -12.27 1.07
C LEU A 43 6.44 -12.17 0.64
N SER A 44 7.03 -10.97 0.64
CA SER A 44 8.46 -10.79 0.37
C SER A 44 9.31 -11.46 1.45
N ASP A 45 8.99 -11.23 2.73
CA ASP A 45 9.67 -11.82 3.87
C ASP A 45 9.57 -13.36 3.85
N LEU A 46 8.39 -13.90 3.53
CA LEU A 46 8.16 -15.34 3.38
C LEU A 46 9.06 -15.95 2.29
N ILE A 47 9.15 -15.32 1.12
CA ILE A 47 9.98 -15.79 0.00
C ILE A 47 11.48 -15.62 0.31
N ARG A 48 11.88 -14.54 0.99
CA ARG A 48 13.27 -14.32 1.43
C ARG A 48 13.70 -15.34 2.48
N HIS A 49 12.81 -15.70 3.39
CA HIS A 49 13.05 -16.76 4.36
C HIS A 49 13.24 -18.12 3.67
N ALA A 50 12.33 -18.49 2.75
CA ALA A 50 12.47 -19.71 1.96
C ALA A 50 13.76 -19.73 1.11
N CYS A 51 14.18 -18.58 0.57
CA CYS A 51 15.45 -18.44 -0.12
C CYS A 51 16.66 -18.61 0.80
N THR A 52 16.58 -18.09 2.04
CA THR A 52 17.63 -18.29 3.06
C THR A 52 17.76 -19.77 3.40
N GLU A 53 16.65 -20.47 3.61
CA GLU A 53 16.64 -21.91 3.89
C GLU A 53 17.20 -22.73 2.72
N ALA A 54 16.80 -22.40 1.49
CA ALA A 54 17.23 -23.11 0.29
C ALA A 54 18.71 -22.88 -0.09
N THR A 55 19.31 -21.74 0.30
CA THR A 55 20.65 -21.34 -0.17
C THR A 55 21.68 -21.13 0.94
N GLY A 56 21.25 -21.03 2.19
CA GLY A 56 22.08 -20.60 3.32
C GLY A 56 22.45 -19.10 3.30
N ILE A 57 22.03 -18.31 2.30
CA ILE A 57 22.34 -16.88 2.23
C ILE A 57 21.43 -16.13 3.23
N PRO A 58 21.99 -15.39 4.21
CA PRO A 58 21.19 -14.60 5.13
C PRO A 58 20.26 -13.62 4.41
N ALA A 59 19.03 -13.47 4.89
CA ALA A 59 18.02 -12.59 4.28
C ALA A 59 18.48 -11.13 4.09
N ALA A 60 19.39 -10.64 4.94
CA ALA A 60 19.99 -9.30 4.83
C ALA A 60 20.90 -9.12 3.59
N HIS A 61 21.46 -10.22 3.06
CA HIS A 61 22.33 -10.19 1.88
C HIS A 61 21.59 -10.48 0.57
N LEU A 62 20.30 -10.85 0.64
CA LEU A 62 19.48 -11.05 -0.55
C LEU A 62 19.19 -9.70 -1.23
N PRO A 63 19.21 -9.62 -2.57
CA PRO A 63 18.89 -8.38 -3.27
C PRO A 63 17.42 -7.97 -3.03
N ASP A 64 17.12 -6.67 -3.16
CA ASP A 64 15.73 -6.23 -3.27
C ASP A 64 15.08 -6.91 -4.49
N ALA A 65 13.82 -7.31 -4.37
CA ALA A 65 13.08 -8.04 -5.40
C ALA A 65 11.57 -7.79 -5.20
N PRO A 66 11.07 -6.61 -5.57
CA PRO A 66 9.67 -6.27 -5.34
C PRO A 66 8.76 -7.23 -6.11
N LEU A 67 7.72 -7.70 -5.42
CA LEU A 67 6.70 -8.58 -5.97
C LEU A 67 5.89 -7.86 -7.05
N ARG A 68 5.35 -8.66 -7.97
CA ARG A 68 4.42 -8.21 -9.01
C ARG A 68 3.20 -9.09 -8.98
N ARG A 69 2.03 -8.52 -9.27
CA ARG A 69 0.83 -9.34 -9.49
C ARG A 69 0.97 -10.11 -10.80
N SER A 70 0.38 -11.30 -10.85
CA SER A 70 0.17 -12.01 -12.10
C SER A 70 -0.90 -11.29 -12.93
N THR A 71 -0.71 -11.21 -14.24
CA THR A 71 -1.71 -10.70 -15.19
C THR A 71 -2.77 -11.75 -15.50
N ASP A 72 -2.41 -13.02 -15.39
CA ASP A 72 -3.21 -14.15 -15.89
C ASP A 72 -4.00 -14.82 -14.75
N GLN A 73 -3.50 -14.73 -13.52
CA GLN A 73 -4.09 -15.38 -12.34
C GLN A 73 -4.32 -14.36 -11.21
N PRO A 74 -5.56 -13.91 -10.99
CA PRO A 74 -5.91 -13.06 -9.86
C PRO A 74 -5.49 -13.69 -8.52
N GLY A 75 -4.97 -12.87 -7.60
CA GLY A 75 -4.51 -13.34 -6.29
C GLY A 75 -3.15 -14.05 -6.28
N GLN A 76 -2.49 -14.22 -7.43
CA GLN A 76 -1.12 -14.74 -7.52
C GLN A 76 -0.09 -13.61 -7.63
N TYR A 77 1.04 -13.80 -6.94
CA TYR A 77 2.15 -12.84 -6.91
C TYR A 77 3.46 -13.50 -7.34
N LEU A 78 4.26 -12.77 -8.10
CA LEU A 78 5.48 -13.21 -8.75
C LEU A 78 6.70 -12.52 -8.15
N SER A 79 7.71 -13.30 -7.76
CA SER A 79 8.99 -12.80 -7.26
C SER A 79 10.11 -12.98 -8.29
N PRO A 80 10.83 -11.89 -8.66
CA PRO A 80 12.01 -11.95 -9.52
C PRO A 80 13.31 -12.27 -8.74
N LEU A 81 13.24 -12.61 -7.45
CA LEU A 81 14.40 -12.75 -6.56
C LEU A 81 15.47 -13.69 -7.12
N THR A 82 15.04 -14.83 -7.64
CA THR A 82 15.86 -15.86 -8.26
C THR A 82 16.69 -15.33 -9.43
N SER A 83 16.08 -14.57 -10.33
CA SER A 83 16.75 -13.98 -11.50
C SER A 83 17.83 -12.97 -11.08
N ARG A 84 17.63 -12.27 -9.95
CA ARG A 84 18.62 -11.34 -9.39
C ARG A 84 19.76 -12.04 -8.65
N LEU A 85 19.56 -13.31 -8.25
CA LEU A 85 20.52 -14.08 -7.47
C LEU A 85 21.31 -15.10 -8.30
N ALA A 86 20.70 -15.66 -9.36
CA ALA A 86 21.23 -16.73 -10.19
C ALA A 86 22.69 -16.51 -10.61
N GLY A 87 23.00 -15.34 -11.17
CA GLY A 87 24.37 -15.00 -11.61
C GLY A 87 25.39 -14.94 -10.48
N ARG A 88 25.00 -14.55 -9.26
CA ARG A 88 25.88 -14.52 -8.09
C ARG A 88 26.19 -15.92 -7.55
N LEU A 89 25.27 -16.86 -7.75
CA LEU A 89 25.39 -18.24 -7.28
C LEU A 89 25.95 -19.19 -8.34
N GLY A 90 26.08 -18.77 -9.60
CA GLY A 90 26.43 -19.67 -10.70
C GLY A 90 25.39 -20.78 -10.93
N ARG A 91 24.13 -20.54 -10.55
CA ARG A 91 23.02 -21.50 -10.65
C ARG A 91 21.99 -21.02 -11.66
N ALA A 92 21.30 -21.94 -12.32
CA ALA A 92 20.16 -21.57 -13.16
C ALA A 92 19.03 -21.00 -12.28
N ALA A 93 18.41 -19.90 -12.73
CA ALA A 93 17.34 -19.23 -11.97
C ALA A 93 16.14 -20.17 -11.71
N ARG A 94 15.86 -21.08 -12.64
CA ARG A 94 14.78 -22.06 -12.54
C ARG A 94 15.03 -23.11 -11.44
N ASP A 95 16.26 -23.59 -11.31
CA ASP A 95 16.63 -24.56 -10.27
C ASP A 95 16.54 -23.93 -8.89
N LEU A 96 17.05 -22.70 -8.75
CA LEU A 96 16.90 -21.93 -7.52
C LEU A 96 15.43 -21.65 -7.19
N ALA A 97 14.60 -21.35 -8.19
CA ALA A 97 13.16 -21.19 -7.98
C ALA A 97 12.51 -22.49 -7.50
N ALA A 98 12.92 -23.64 -8.05
CA ALA A 98 12.40 -24.95 -7.64
C ALA A 98 12.68 -25.22 -6.17
N ASP A 99 13.93 -25.01 -5.70
CA ASP A 99 14.29 -25.18 -4.29
C ASP A 99 13.45 -24.27 -3.38
N ILE A 100 13.31 -22.98 -3.75
CA ILE A 100 12.52 -22.02 -2.97
C ILE A 100 11.05 -22.45 -2.92
N THR A 101 10.47 -22.86 -4.05
CA THR A 101 9.07 -23.30 -4.08
C THR A 101 8.85 -24.58 -3.28
N ALA A 102 9.82 -25.49 -3.21
CA ALA A 102 9.73 -26.70 -2.40
C ALA A 102 9.59 -26.37 -0.91
N VAL A 103 10.35 -25.38 -0.42
CA VAL A 103 10.20 -24.85 0.96
C VAL A 103 8.83 -24.18 1.15
N LEU A 104 8.40 -23.37 0.19
CA LEU A 104 7.15 -22.60 0.28
C LEU A 104 5.89 -23.47 0.27
N ARG A 105 5.89 -24.63 -0.41
CA ARG A 105 4.73 -25.54 -0.46
C ARG A 105 4.30 -26.08 0.91
N ASN A 106 5.20 -26.08 1.88
CA ASN A 106 4.90 -26.52 3.25
C ASN A 106 4.32 -25.39 4.13
N GLN A 107 4.15 -24.18 3.59
CA GLN A 107 3.67 -23.03 4.35
C GLN A 107 2.12 -23.02 4.38
N PRO A 108 1.48 -23.00 5.56
CA PRO A 108 0.01 -23.06 5.69
C PRO A 108 -0.70 -21.80 5.16
N HIS A 109 0.08 -20.77 4.81
CA HIS A 109 -0.38 -19.46 4.35
C HIS A 109 -0.54 -19.38 2.83
N LEU A 110 -0.09 -20.40 2.10
CA LEU A 110 -0.17 -20.47 0.65
C LEU A 110 -1.13 -21.58 0.22
N THR A 111 -1.99 -21.28 -0.74
CA THR A 111 -2.74 -22.30 -1.49
C THR A 111 -1.81 -23.01 -2.47
N ASP A 112 -0.89 -22.26 -3.09
CA ASP A 112 0.04 -22.80 -4.06
C ASP A 112 1.36 -22.01 -4.10
N ALA A 113 2.43 -22.70 -4.48
CA ALA A 113 3.74 -22.14 -4.79
C ALA A 113 4.38 -22.93 -5.95
N GLN A 114 4.67 -22.21 -7.04
CA GLN A 114 5.14 -22.80 -8.30
C GLN A 114 6.21 -21.96 -8.99
N VAL A 115 6.95 -22.60 -9.88
CA VAL A 115 7.95 -21.94 -10.73
C VAL A 115 7.30 -21.53 -12.04
N THR A 116 7.40 -20.25 -12.41
CA THR A 116 6.83 -19.73 -13.66
C THR A 116 7.88 -19.07 -14.55
N GLY A 117 7.64 -19.08 -15.86
CA GLY A 117 8.51 -18.47 -16.87
C GLY A 117 9.99 -18.87 -16.74
N PRO A 118 10.95 -17.91 -16.86
CA PRO A 118 12.39 -18.18 -16.80
C PRO A 118 12.93 -18.47 -15.38
N GLY A 119 12.06 -18.61 -14.37
CA GLY A 119 12.45 -18.90 -12.99
C GLY A 119 11.83 -17.96 -11.96
N PHE A 120 10.68 -17.34 -12.22
CA PHE A 120 9.96 -16.60 -11.19
C PHE A 120 9.39 -17.56 -10.15
N VAL A 121 9.40 -17.14 -8.89
CA VAL A 121 8.68 -17.83 -7.80
C VAL A 121 7.29 -17.22 -7.75
N ALA A 122 6.27 -17.99 -8.13
CA ALA A 122 4.88 -17.59 -8.04
C ALA A 122 4.26 -18.16 -6.76
N VAL A 123 3.58 -17.31 -5.99
CA VAL A 123 2.88 -17.69 -4.77
C VAL A 123 1.43 -17.24 -4.84
N THR A 124 0.53 -18.11 -4.38
CA THR A 124 -0.90 -17.82 -4.26
C THR A 124 -1.27 -17.92 -2.77
N PRO A 125 -1.43 -16.79 -2.06
CA PRO A 125 -1.84 -16.81 -0.65
C PRO A 125 -3.24 -17.39 -0.50
N VAL A 126 -3.54 -18.00 0.65
CA VAL A 126 -4.89 -18.51 0.91
C VAL A 126 -5.95 -17.40 0.87
N PRO A 127 -7.19 -17.67 0.40
CA PRO A 127 -8.25 -16.67 0.26
C PRO A 127 -8.48 -15.79 1.50
N SER A 128 -8.44 -16.39 2.69
CA SER A 128 -8.62 -15.67 3.96
C SER A 128 -7.53 -14.62 4.24
N MET A 129 -6.29 -14.86 3.78
CA MET A 129 -5.21 -13.88 3.91
C MET A 129 -5.34 -12.73 2.91
N ARG A 130 -5.89 -13.00 1.71
CA ARG A 130 -6.20 -11.97 0.72
C ARG A 130 -7.34 -11.08 1.22
N ALA A 131 -8.41 -11.67 1.75
CA ALA A 131 -9.49 -10.95 2.41
C ALA A 131 -8.99 -10.11 3.60
N ALA A 132 -8.10 -10.67 4.43
CA ALA A 132 -7.47 -9.96 5.55
C ALA A 132 -6.67 -8.71 5.15
N LEU A 133 -6.25 -8.58 3.89
CA LEU A 133 -5.58 -7.38 3.40
C LEU A 133 -6.51 -6.15 3.49
N ALA A 134 -7.79 -6.27 3.14
CA ALA A 134 -8.74 -5.15 3.20
C ALA A 134 -8.79 -4.56 4.61
N GLN A 135 -8.99 -5.41 5.62
CA GLN A 135 -9.07 -5.00 7.01
C GLN A 135 -7.75 -4.36 7.50
N LEU A 136 -6.59 -4.97 7.20
CA LEU A 136 -5.29 -4.42 7.59
C LEU A 136 -5.05 -3.04 6.99
N VAL A 137 -5.37 -2.87 5.71
CA VAL A 137 -5.18 -1.58 5.01
C VAL A 137 -6.16 -0.54 5.53
N ALA A 138 -7.40 -0.91 5.82
CA ALA A 138 -8.40 -0.02 6.39
C ALA A 138 -7.99 0.53 7.77
N ASP A 139 -7.26 -0.25 8.55
CA ASP A 139 -6.83 0.12 9.90
C ASP A 139 -5.59 1.02 9.90
N ALA A 140 -4.69 0.86 8.93
CA ALA A 140 -3.45 1.62 8.87
C ALA A 140 -3.03 1.94 7.43
N PRO A 141 -3.84 2.70 6.67
CA PRO A 141 -3.64 2.87 5.23
C PRO A 141 -2.33 3.58 4.87
N ALA A 142 -1.94 4.60 5.64
CA ALA A 142 -0.69 5.30 5.43
C ALA A 142 0.52 4.40 5.74
N ALA A 143 0.49 3.66 6.85
CA ALA A 143 1.55 2.72 7.19
C ALA A 143 1.70 1.62 6.13
N PHE A 144 0.58 1.08 5.66
CA PHE A 144 0.55 0.11 4.57
C PHE A 144 1.17 0.68 3.29
N LEU A 145 0.71 1.84 2.81
CA LEU A 145 1.22 2.45 1.58
C LEU A 145 2.73 2.73 1.64
N LEU A 146 3.23 3.09 2.83
CA LEU A 146 4.65 3.36 3.09
C LEU A 146 5.48 2.09 3.40
N ASP A 147 4.87 0.90 3.28
CA ASP A 147 5.49 -0.40 3.58
C ASP A 147 6.03 -0.55 5.02
N LEU A 148 5.46 0.21 5.95
CA LEU A 148 5.78 0.07 7.36
C LEU A 148 5.17 -1.21 7.90
N ALA A 149 5.86 -1.87 8.83
CA ALA A 149 5.24 -2.90 9.64
C ALA A 149 4.05 -2.25 10.34
N VAL A 150 2.83 -2.76 10.12
CA VAL A 150 1.61 -2.21 10.72
C VAL A 150 1.55 -2.66 12.19
N PRO A 151 1.91 -1.80 13.18
CA PRO A 151 1.92 -2.21 14.57
C PRO A 151 0.53 -1.97 15.17
N GLY A 152 0.14 -2.79 16.15
CA GLY A 152 -1.05 -2.51 16.98
C GLY A 152 -0.88 -1.38 17.99
N VAL A 153 0.08 -0.49 17.79
CA VAL A 153 0.49 0.52 18.76
C VAL A 153 0.56 1.87 18.06
N ALA A 154 -0.18 2.82 18.60
CA ALA A 154 -0.11 4.22 18.22
C ALA A 154 1.33 4.71 18.39
N HIS A 155 2.04 4.97 17.28
CA HIS A 155 3.25 5.77 17.36
C HIS A 155 2.85 7.15 17.88
N GLN A 156 3.52 7.60 18.95
CA GLN A 156 3.41 8.99 19.40
C GLN A 156 3.78 9.89 18.21
N PRO A 157 2.92 10.83 17.80
CA PRO A 157 3.11 11.52 16.53
C PRO A 157 4.23 12.56 16.66
N GLY A 158 5.42 12.23 16.17
CA GLY A 158 6.53 13.18 15.99
C GLY A 158 6.19 14.28 14.97
N PRO A 159 6.97 15.37 14.89
CA PRO A 159 6.77 16.40 13.89
C PRO A 159 6.79 15.81 12.46
N PRO A 160 6.17 16.47 11.47
CA PRO A 160 6.32 16.05 10.08
C PRO A 160 7.81 16.09 9.68
N PRO A 161 8.23 15.29 8.68
CA PRO A 161 9.60 15.32 8.17
C PRO A 161 10.02 16.73 7.72
N ASP A 162 11.32 16.99 7.70
CA ASP A 162 11.86 18.23 7.16
C ASP A 162 11.44 18.43 5.70
N GLY A 163 11.08 19.67 5.35
CA GLY A 163 10.63 20.01 3.99
C GLY A 163 9.25 19.45 3.60
N TRP A 164 8.45 18.96 4.57
CA TRP A 164 7.10 18.44 4.34
C TRP A 164 6.07 19.52 3.94
N ALA A 165 6.30 20.78 4.31
CA ALA A 165 5.43 21.89 3.94
C ALA A 165 5.30 22.02 2.41
N LEU A 166 4.08 22.38 1.98
CA LEU A 166 3.79 22.66 0.58
C LEU A 166 4.22 24.08 0.24
N SER A 167 4.66 24.26 -1.00
CA SER A 167 4.84 25.58 -1.59
C SER A 167 3.47 26.21 -1.84
N ASP A 168 3.36 27.52 -1.61
CA ASP A 168 2.19 28.29 -2.00
C ASP A 168 2.22 28.55 -3.51
N LEU A 169 1.39 27.81 -4.25
CA LEU A 169 1.39 27.86 -5.71
C LEU A 169 0.88 29.18 -6.28
N ALA A 170 0.13 29.98 -5.50
CA ALA A 170 -0.38 31.28 -5.95
C ALA A 170 0.75 32.31 -6.14
N HIS A 171 1.88 32.12 -5.45
CA HIS A 171 3.06 32.98 -5.57
C HIS A 171 3.97 32.62 -6.76
N ALA A 172 3.68 31.54 -7.49
CA ALA A 172 4.39 31.27 -8.73
C ALA A 172 4.07 32.33 -9.79
N ARG A 173 5.04 32.64 -10.66
CA ARG A 173 4.85 33.64 -11.73
C ARG A 173 3.94 33.13 -12.84
N ASP A 174 4.15 31.88 -13.25
CA ASP A 174 3.50 31.25 -14.41
C ASP A 174 3.21 29.76 -14.17
N SER A 175 2.48 29.16 -15.10
CA SER A 175 2.12 27.74 -15.11
C SER A 175 3.33 26.79 -15.08
N GLY A 176 4.50 27.21 -15.57
CA GLY A 176 5.73 26.42 -15.56
C GLY A 176 6.35 26.39 -14.17
N GLN A 177 6.53 27.56 -13.54
CA GLN A 177 7.04 27.64 -12.18
C GLN A 177 6.11 26.97 -11.16
N LEU A 178 4.79 27.11 -11.33
CA LEU A 178 3.80 26.40 -10.52
C LEU A 178 4.02 24.89 -10.60
N ARG A 179 4.19 24.36 -11.81
CA ARG A 179 4.45 22.93 -12.04
C ARG A 179 5.73 22.48 -11.34
N ASP A 180 6.80 23.25 -11.46
CA ASP A 180 8.08 22.93 -10.83
C ASP A 180 7.96 22.84 -9.30
N TRP A 181 7.26 23.81 -8.69
CA TRP A 181 7.02 23.82 -7.25
C TRP A 181 6.17 22.64 -6.80
N ALA A 182 5.05 22.38 -7.48
CA ALA A 182 4.17 21.25 -7.16
C ALA A 182 4.90 19.89 -7.29
N ARG A 183 5.73 19.71 -8.34
CA ARG A 183 6.55 18.49 -8.50
C ARG A 183 7.63 18.39 -7.45
N ALA A 184 8.28 19.50 -7.08
CA ALA A 184 9.29 19.53 -6.04
C ALA A 184 8.69 19.13 -4.68
N ASP A 185 7.52 19.66 -4.33
CA ASP A 185 6.76 19.28 -3.13
C ASP A 185 6.47 17.78 -3.11
N ALA A 186 5.89 17.25 -4.20
CA ALA A 186 5.55 15.83 -4.32
C ALA A 186 6.80 14.95 -4.21
N ARG A 187 7.91 15.32 -4.86
CA ARG A 187 9.19 14.60 -4.78
C ARG A 187 9.73 14.53 -3.36
N ARG A 188 9.74 15.66 -2.62
CA ARG A 188 10.19 15.69 -1.21
C ARG A 188 9.33 14.77 -0.33
N ARG A 189 8.00 14.87 -0.44
CA ARG A 189 7.07 14.04 0.32
C ARG A 189 7.17 12.55 -0.01
N ILE A 190 7.25 12.20 -1.30
CA ILE A 190 7.41 10.82 -1.76
C ILE A 190 8.75 10.23 -1.30
N ALA A 191 9.84 11.01 -1.37
CA ALA A 191 11.14 10.58 -0.87
C ALA A 191 11.11 10.32 0.64
N ALA A 192 10.57 11.26 1.43
CA ALA A 192 10.44 11.11 2.87
C ALA A 192 9.52 9.93 3.27
N ALA A 193 8.50 9.63 2.45
CA ALA A 193 7.61 8.51 2.66
C ALA A 193 8.24 7.15 2.33
N ALA A 194 9.22 7.11 1.41
CA ALA A 194 9.90 5.89 0.99
C ALA A 194 11.19 5.60 1.79
N ASP A 195 11.75 6.61 2.47
CA ASP A 195 12.93 6.45 3.32
C ASP A 195 12.53 5.82 4.68
N PRO A 196 13.09 4.65 5.04
CA PRO A 196 12.79 4.00 6.31
C PRO A 196 12.99 4.88 7.56
N ALA A 197 13.91 5.85 7.51
CA ALA A 197 14.19 6.74 8.64
C ALA A 197 13.07 7.77 8.86
N THR A 198 12.45 8.28 7.78
CA THR A 198 11.43 9.33 7.86
C THR A 198 10.00 8.82 7.63
N ALA A 199 9.84 7.61 7.10
CA ALA A 199 8.54 7.03 6.78
C ALA A 199 7.57 6.97 7.98
N PRO A 200 7.99 6.66 9.23
CA PRO A 200 7.08 6.71 10.38
C PRO A 200 6.53 8.12 10.64
N ALA A 201 7.36 9.16 10.54
CA ALA A 201 6.95 10.55 10.72
C ALA A 201 6.05 11.02 9.56
N ALA A 202 6.36 10.60 8.32
CA ALA A 202 5.53 10.84 7.15
C ALA A 202 4.14 10.20 7.31
N ALA A 203 4.05 8.94 7.75
CA ALA A 203 2.79 8.26 8.02
C ALA A 203 1.94 9.00 9.06
N ALA A 204 2.57 9.45 10.17
CA ALA A 204 1.88 10.25 11.18
C ALA A 204 1.39 11.60 10.64
N ALA A 205 2.18 12.27 9.80
CA ALA A 205 1.78 13.51 9.13
C ALA A 205 0.57 13.32 8.20
N LEU A 206 0.54 12.22 7.43
CA LEU A 206 -0.58 11.88 6.56
C LEU A 206 -1.87 11.65 7.35
N THR A 207 -1.82 11.10 8.56
CA THR A 207 -3.02 10.89 9.40
C THR A 207 -3.59 12.21 9.93
N ARG A 208 -2.75 13.18 10.29
CA ARG A 208 -3.14 14.43 10.97
C ARG A 208 -3.89 15.48 10.14
N GLN A 209 -3.92 15.35 8.82
CA GLN A 209 -4.45 16.44 8.00
C GLN A 209 -5.96 16.65 8.25
N PRO A 210 -6.40 17.90 8.58
CA PRO A 210 -7.78 18.19 8.92
C PRO A 210 -8.73 17.90 7.76
N PRO A 211 -10.05 17.77 8.03
CA PRO A 211 -11.04 17.60 6.98
C PRO A 211 -10.88 18.71 5.93
N ALA A 212 -10.70 18.31 4.68
CA ALA A 212 -10.64 19.26 3.58
C ALA A 212 -12.06 19.60 3.13
N ASP A 213 -12.29 20.88 2.86
CA ASP A 213 -13.49 21.30 2.14
C ASP A 213 -13.49 20.72 0.72
N TRP A 214 -14.68 20.52 0.18
CA TRP A 214 -14.88 19.96 -1.14
C TRP A 214 -14.44 20.93 -2.25
N ARG A 215 -14.49 22.24 -1.99
CA ARG A 215 -13.89 23.27 -2.83
C ARG A 215 -12.50 23.65 -2.33
N ASP A 216 -11.63 23.98 -3.28
CA ASP A 216 -10.36 24.64 -2.94
C ASP A 216 -10.66 26.07 -2.46
N VAL A 217 -9.82 26.60 -1.56
CA VAL A 217 -9.97 27.96 -1.04
C VAL A 217 -9.91 28.94 -2.21
N PRO A 218 -10.93 29.79 -2.42
CA PRO A 218 -10.91 30.79 -3.46
C PRO A 218 -9.66 31.66 -3.35
N GLN A 219 -8.95 31.83 -4.46
CA GLN A 219 -7.78 32.70 -4.53
C GLN A 219 -8.26 34.11 -4.85
N ASP A 220 -8.16 35.03 -3.88
CA ASP A 220 -8.46 36.45 -4.10
C ASP A 220 -7.35 37.17 -4.89
N ASN A 221 -6.16 36.56 -4.95
CA ASN A 221 -5.02 37.05 -5.71
C ASN A 221 -5.08 36.54 -7.16
N THR A 222 -5.09 37.46 -8.14
CA THR A 222 -4.99 37.16 -9.57
C THR A 222 -3.80 37.86 -10.24
N ALA A 223 -2.82 38.29 -9.44
CA ALA A 223 -1.69 39.10 -9.90
C ALA A 223 -0.71 38.34 -10.82
N THR A 224 -0.68 37.01 -10.75
CA THR A 224 0.19 36.16 -11.57
C THR A 224 -0.63 35.24 -12.48
N GLU A 225 -0.04 34.77 -13.58
CA GLU A 225 -0.68 33.77 -14.45
C GLU A 225 -0.97 32.48 -13.67
N ALA A 226 -0.09 32.10 -12.75
CA ALA A 226 -0.31 30.95 -11.88
C ALA A 226 -1.53 31.13 -10.96
N ALA A 227 -1.67 32.29 -10.33
CA ALA A 227 -2.80 32.58 -9.47
C ALA A 227 -4.12 32.60 -10.25
N GLN A 228 -4.12 33.20 -11.45
CA GLN A 228 -5.27 33.14 -12.38
C GLN A 228 -5.63 31.70 -12.77
N LEU A 229 -4.63 30.84 -13.02
CA LEU A 229 -4.85 29.44 -13.34
C LEU A 229 -5.51 28.71 -12.17
N LEU A 230 -5.04 28.96 -10.94
CA LEU A 230 -5.61 28.38 -9.73
C LEU A 230 -7.07 28.80 -9.52
N THR A 231 -7.46 30.04 -9.86
CA THR A 231 -8.86 30.46 -9.85
C THR A 231 -9.73 29.67 -10.83
N VAL A 232 -9.16 29.22 -11.96
CA VAL A 232 -9.89 28.50 -13.02
C VAL A 232 -10.02 27.00 -12.73
N ILE A 233 -8.93 26.34 -12.30
CA ILE A 233 -8.90 24.88 -12.16
C ILE A 233 -8.82 24.39 -10.70
N GLY A 234 -8.48 25.26 -9.76
CA GLY A 234 -8.19 24.90 -8.37
C GLY A 234 -6.79 24.34 -8.15
N GLU A 235 -6.31 24.42 -6.91
CA GLU A 235 -4.99 23.90 -6.51
C GLU A 235 -4.89 22.39 -6.66
N ALA A 236 -5.97 21.65 -6.35
CA ALA A 236 -5.97 20.20 -6.48
C ALA A 236 -5.74 19.77 -7.93
N ALA A 237 -6.46 20.37 -8.89
CA ALA A 237 -6.28 20.07 -10.31
C ALA A 237 -4.88 20.48 -10.80
N ALA A 238 -4.39 21.63 -10.36
CA ALA A 238 -3.06 22.10 -10.72
C ALA A 238 -1.95 21.15 -10.24
N ARG A 239 -2.04 20.65 -9.00
CA ARG A 239 -1.07 19.67 -8.45
C ARG A 239 -1.13 18.32 -9.15
N VAL A 240 -2.33 17.80 -9.44
CA VAL A 240 -2.48 16.56 -10.22
C VAL A 240 -1.92 16.75 -11.63
N ALA A 241 -2.27 17.83 -12.34
CA ALA A 241 -1.74 18.13 -13.67
C ALA A 241 -0.20 18.21 -13.69
N ALA A 242 0.38 18.89 -12.70
CA ALA A 242 1.83 19.01 -12.53
C ALA A 242 2.51 17.63 -12.31
N CYS A 243 1.90 16.77 -11.51
CA CYS A 243 2.45 15.46 -11.18
C CYS A 243 2.15 14.37 -12.21
N ARG A 244 1.08 14.51 -13.03
CA ARG A 244 0.59 13.48 -13.95
C ARG A 244 1.44 13.30 -15.21
N SER A 245 2.04 14.36 -15.74
CA SER A 245 2.92 14.24 -16.91
C SER A 245 4.28 13.62 -16.52
N ALA A 246 4.75 12.67 -17.33
CA ALA A 246 6.01 11.99 -17.09
C ALA A 246 7.23 12.88 -17.35
N ALA A 247 7.17 13.73 -18.37
CA ALA A 247 8.26 14.62 -18.76
C ALA A 247 8.44 15.75 -17.75
N ASP A 248 9.70 16.09 -17.44
CA ASP A 248 10.00 17.29 -16.66
C ASP A 248 9.79 18.55 -17.51
N GLN A 249 10.23 18.51 -18.77
CA GLN A 249 9.97 19.55 -19.76
C GLN A 249 8.83 19.14 -20.67
N VAL A 250 7.69 19.81 -20.52
CA VAL A 250 6.46 19.56 -21.28
C VAL A 250 6.45 20.44 -22.52
N ARG A 251 6.12 19.87 -23.68
CA ARG A 251 5.96 20.66 -24.92
C ARG A 251 4.67 21.48 -24.88
N PRO A 252 4.60 22.66 -25.53
CA PRO A 252 3.42 23.55 -25.42
C PRO A 252 2.07 22.91 -25.76
N GLN A 253 2.02 21.96 -26.69
CA GLN A 253 0.79 21.26 -27.12
C GLN A 253 0.66 19.85 -26.56
N GLU A 254 1.53 19.45 -25.63
CA GLU A 254 1.49 18.10 -25.05
C GLU A 254 0.25 17.95 -24.16
N THR A 255 -0.45 16.82 -24.32
CA THR A 255 -1.60 16.46 -23.50
C THR A 255 -1.31 15.16 -22.74
N THR A 256 -1.91 15.02 -21.57
CA THR A 256 -1.85 13.77 -20.78
C THR A 256 -3.10 12.90 -20.96
N GLY A 257 -4.01 13.31 -21.84
CA GLY A 257 -5.26 12.64 -22.13
C GLY A 257 -6.21 13.53 -22.93
N PRO A 258 -7.43 13.07 -23.20
CA PRO A 258 -8.43 13.84 -23.94
C PRO A 258 -8.71 15.17 -23.24
N ASP A 259 -8.46 16.28 -23.94
CA ASP A 259 -8.67 17.64 -23.42
C ASP A 259 -7.92 17.93 -22.10
N LEU A 260 -6.80 17.23 -21.84
CA LEU A 260 -6.00 17.40 -20.61
C LEU A 260 -4.61 17.95 -20.96
N PRO A 261 -4.46 19.28 -21.16
CA PRO A 261 -3.15 19.86 -21.41
C PRO A 261 -2.19 19.51 -20.28
N ALA A 262 -0.98 19.08 -20.63
CA ALA A 262 0.05 18.69 -19.67
C ALA A 262 0.61 19.89 -18.88
N ARG A 263 0.47 21.09 -19.46
CA ARG A 263 0.69 22.39 -18.83
C ARG A 263 -0.54 23.28 -19.07
N PRO A 264 -1.59 23.20 -18.23
CA PRO A 264 -2.75 24.06 -18.36
C PRO A 264 -2.36 25.53 -18.14
N SER A 265 -3.13 26.44 -18.72
CA SER A 265 -3.02 27.89 -18.52
C SER A 265 -4.42 28.48 -18.31
N PRO A 266 -4.54 29.72 -17.80
CA PRO A 266 -5.85 30.35 -17.58
C PRO A 266 -6.73 30.37 -18.85
N HIS A 267 -6.12 30.55 -20.02
CA HIS A 267 -6.80 30.64 -21.31
C HIS A 267 -6.98 29.28 -22.01
N ALA A 268 -6.26 28.25 -21.56
CA ALA A 268 -6.38 26.88 -22.07
C ALA A 268 -6.34 25.86 -20.92
N PRO A 269 -7.38 25.83 -20.05
CA PRO A 269 -7.42 24.93 -18.90
C PRO A 269 -7.84 23.50 -19.29
N GLY A 270 -8.54 23.33 -20.41
CA GLY A 270 -9.10 22.03 -20.84
C GLY A 270 -10.08 21.44 -19.81
N ALA A 271 -10.10 20.11 -19.73
CA ALA A 271 -10.91 19.33 -18.81
C ALA A 271 -10.53 19.54 -17.33
N TRP A 272 -9.37 20.12 -17.02
CA TRP A 272 -8.98 20.42 -15.63
C TRP A 272 -9.92 21.40 -14.92
N ALA A 273 -10.65 22.25 -15.67
CA ALA A 273 -11.65 23.17 -15.13
C ALA A 273 -13.02 22.51 -14.86
N ARG A 274 -13.22 21.25 -15.27
CA ARG A 274 -14.52 20.59 -15.18
C ARG A 274 -14.64 19.77 -13.89
N ALA A 275 -15.81 19.83 -13.25
CA ALA A 275 -16.17 18.96 -12.13
C ALA A 275 -16.80 17.64 -12.65
N THR A 276 -16.06 16.90 -13.47
CA THR A 276 -16.52 15.63 -14.06
C THR A 276 -15.40 14.58 -14.03
N ALA A 277 -15.72 13.33 -14.33
CA ALA A 277 -14.74 12.24 -14.42
C ALA A 277 -13.65 12.48 -15.49
N ALA A 278 -13.85 13.40 -16.44
CA ALA A 278 -12.83 13.81 -17.40
C ALA A 278 -11.68 14.58 -16.74
N ASN A 279 -11.86 15.11 -15.54
CA ASN A 279 -10.83 15.74 -14.73
C ASN A 279 -10.25 14.70 -13.74
N PRO A 280 -9.00 14.23 -13.93
CA PRO A 280 -8.38 13.25 -13.03
C PRO A 280 -8.35 13.68 -11.57
N ALA A 281 -8.18 14.98 -11.28
CA ALA A 281 -8.18 15.45 -9.89
C ALA A 281 -9.55 15.32 -9.23
N PHE A 282 -10.62 15.65 -9.97
CA PHE A 282 -11.98 15.44 -9.53
C PHE A 282 -12.27 13.95 -9.33
N ALA A 283 -11.94 13.11 -10.32
CA ALA A 283 -12.17 11.67 -10.27
C ALA A 283 -11.50 11.00 -9.04
N LEU A 284 -10.23 11.34 -8.76
CA LEU A 284 -9.51 10.81 -7.61
C LEU A 284 -10.11 11.25 -6.27
N ARG A 285 -10.43 12.54 -6.13
CA ARG A 285 -11.04 13.08 -4.91
C ARG A 285 -12.46 12.52 -4.74
N TYR A 286 -13.22 12.33 -5.82
CA TYR A 286 -14.56 11.76 -5.80
C TYR A 286 -14.54 10.30 -5.35
N ALA A 287 -13.63 9.48 -5.89
CA ALA A 287 -13.46 8.09 -5.45
C ALA A 287 -13.18 8.01 -3.93
N HIS A 288 -12.30 8.89 -3.42
CA HIS A 288 -12.07 9.03 -1.99
C HIS A 288 -13.34 9.42 -1.22
N ALA A 289 -14.00 10.51 -1.61
CA ALA A 289 -15.18 11.04 -0.93
C ALA A 289 -16.32 10.02 -0.91
N HIS A 290 -16.54 9.31 -2.01
CA HIS A 290 -17.54 8.27 -2.16
C HIS A 290 -17.26 7.08 -1.24
N ALA A 291 -16.04 6.53 -1.27
CA ALA A 291 -15.64 5.42 -0.40
C ALA A 291 -15.69 5.81 1.09
N HIS A 292 -15.23 7.02 1.43
CA HIS A 292 -15.30 7.57 2.78
C HIS A 292 -16.75 7.74 3.25
N THR A 293 -17.62 8.30 2.41
CA THR A 293 -19.05 8.52 2.72
C THR A 293 -19.79 7.19 2.90
N ALA A 294 -19.47 6.19 2.08
CA ALA A 294 -20.04 4.85 2.23
C ALA A 294 -19.77 4.27 3.62
N VAL A 295 -18.54 4.40 4.13
CA VAL A 295 -18.12 3.87 5.44
C VAL A 295 -18.65 4.69 6.61
N HIS A 296 -18.58 6.03 6.53
CA HIS A 296 -18.81 6.89 7.67
C HIS A 296 -20.22 7.49 7.74
N HIS A 297 -20.99 7.45 6.66
CA HIS A 297 -22.30 8.07 6.58
C HIS A 297 -23.38 7.07 6.16
N TRP A 298 -23.29 6.49 4.96
CA TRP A 298 -24.36 5.60 4.47
C TRP A 298 -24.48 4.32 5.29
N ALA A 299 -23.36 3.67 5.64
CA ALA A 299 -23.39 2.51 6.53
C ALA A 299 -24.02 2.85 7.89
N ALA A 300 -23.64 3.97 8.49
CA ALA A 300 -24.15 4.40 9.79
C ALA A 300 -25.66 4.66 9.77
N GLN A 301 -26.20 5.24 8.69
CA GLN A 301 -27.64 5.45 8.51
C GLN A 301 -28.44 4.13 8.48
N LEU A 302 -27.80 3.03 8.06
CA LEU A 302 -28.38 1.69 8.02
C LEU A 302 -28.09 0.88 9.30
N GLY A 303 -27.47 1.48 10.32
CA GLY A 303 -27.01 0.77 11.52
C GLY A 303 -25.85 -0.20 11.28
N LEU A 304 -25.21 -0.11 10.10
CA LEU A 304 -24.10 -0.95 9.68
C LEU A 304 -22.78 -0.26 10.01
N ARG A 305 -21.77 -1.06 10.35
CA ARG A 305 -20.42 -0.58 10.64
C ARG A 305 -19.39 -1.63 10.32
N ARG A 306 -18.14 -1.19 10.16
CA ARG A 306 -16.98 -2.09 10.21
C ARG A 306 -16.97 -2.83 11.55
N LEU A 307 -16.64 -4.12 11.53
CA LEU A 307 -16.70 -5.00 12.71
C LEU A 307 -15.41 -4.97 13.56
N GLY A 308 -14.46 -4.09 13.25
CA GLY A 308 -13.25 -3.83 14.05
C GLY A 308 -12.02 -4.62 13.62
N THR A 309 -10.87 -4.33 14.24
CA THR A 309 -9.54 -4.84 13.85
C THR A 309 -9.32 -6.29 14.33
N ARG A 310 -8.56 -7.10 13.58
CA ARG A 310 -7.99 -8.41 14.00
C ARG A 310 -8.98 -9.57 14.21
N ARG A 311 -10.15 -9.52 13.60
CA ARG A 311 -11.07 -10.67 13.53
C ARG A 311 -10.78 -11.56 12.32
N ARG A 312 -10.95 -12.86 12.45
CA ARG A 312 -10.94 -13.77 11.30
C ARG A 312 -12.23 -13.56 10.48
N HIS A 313 -12.08 -13.48 9.17
CA HIS A 313 -13.22 -13.43 8.24
C HIS A 313 -13.97 -14.77 8.23
N THR A 314 -15.30 -14.73 8.16
CA THR A 314 -16.12 -15.94 7.93
C THR A 314 -15.93 -16.43 6.49
N ALA A 315 -16.39 -17.65 6.19
CA ALA A 315 -16.33 -18.17 4.82
C ALA A 315 -17.07 -17.25 3.83
N ASP A 316 -18.23 -16.72 4.21
CA ASP A 316 -19.03 -15.82 3.38
C ASP A 316 -18.35 -14.48 3.14
N GLU A 317 -17.68 -13.91 4.15
CA GLU A 317 -16.91 -12.68 4.00
C GLU A 317 -15.69 -12.87 3.12
N VAL A 318 -15.00 -14.01 3.24
CA VAL A 318 -13.92 -14.37 2.34
C VAL A 318 -14.45 -14.46 0.92
N ALA A 319 -15.54 -15.18 0.68
CA ALA A 319 -16.15 -15.30 -0.64
C ALA A 319 -16.55 -13.93 -1.23
N ALA A 320 -17.09 -13.03 -0.40
CA ALA A 320 -17.45 -11.67 -0.78
C ALA A 320 -16.26 -10.78 -1.15
N LEU A 321 -15.06 -11.08 -0.64
CA LEU A 321 -13.82 -10.36 -0.92
C LEU A 321 -12.92 -11.06 -1.96
N THR A 322 -13.32 -12.21 -2.50
CA THR A 322 -12.56 -12.94 -3.53
C THR A 322 -13.31 -13.08 -4.86
N THR A 323 -14.29 -12.21 -5.12
CA THR A 323 -14.87 -12.07 -6.46
C THR A 323 -13.83 -11.47 -7.43
N PRO A 324 -13.97 -11.64 -8.76
CA PRO A 324 -13.00 -11.10 -9.71
C PRO A 324 -12.72 -9.60 -9.55
N ALA A 325 -13.75 -8.77 -9.37
CA ALA A 325 -13.57 -7.33 -9.17
C ALA A 325 -12.99 -7.00 -7.77
N ALA A 326 -13.33 -7.78 -6.74
CA ALA A 326 -12.72 -7.62 -5.41
C ALA A 326 -11.22 -7.99 -5.42
N GLU A 327 -10.82 -9.07 -6.10
CA GLU A 327 -9.42 -9.45 -6.31
C GLU A 327 -8.65 -8.40 -7.14
N ALA A 328 -9.31 -7.79 -8.14
CA ALA A 328 -8.73 -6.69 -8.91
C ALA A 328 -8.41 -5.49 -8.00
N LEU A 329 -9.37 -5.07 -7.17
CA LEU A 329 -9.18 -3.98 -6.20
C LEU A 329 -8.14 -4.33 -5.12
N LEU A 330 -8.23 -5.52 -4.51
CA LEU A 330 -7.29 -5.99 -3.49
C LEU A 330 -5.86 -6.01 -4.00
N GLY A 331 -5.62 -6.56 -5.20
CA GLY A 331 -4.26 -6.54 -5.71
C GLY A 331 -3.86 -5.14 -6.19
N THR A 332 -4.78 -4.26 -6.59
CA THR A 332 -4.41 -2.85 -6.86
C THR A 332 -3.96 -2.19 -5.57
N LEU A 333 -4.61 -2.44 -4.43
CA LEU A 333 -4.09 -2.02 -3.12
C LEU A 333 -2.69 -2.61 -2.86
N PHE A 334 -2.47 -3.89 -3.15
CA PHE A 334 -1.17 -4.57 -3.02
C PHE A 334 -0.04 -3.87 -3.80
N ASP A 335 -0.31 -3.30 -4.97
CA ASP A 335 0.71 -2.62 -5.78
C ASP A 335 1.18 -1.27 -5.19
N GLY A 336 0.42 -0.67 -4.28
CA GLY A 336 0.68 0.68 -3.75
C GLY A 336 2.08 0.89 -3.20
N PRO A 337 2.55 0.05 -2.27
CA PRO A 337 3.91 0.18 -1.72
C PRO A 337 5.01 0.07 -2.78
N ALA A 338 4.82 -0.79 -3.80
CA ALA A 338 5.77 -0.91 -4.90
C ALA A 338 5.76 0.33 -5.79
N ALA A 339 4.58 0.88 -6.09
CA ALA A 339 4.40 2.11 -6.86
C ALA A 339 5.05 3.32 -6.15
N LEU A 340 4.84 3.47 -4.84
CA LEU A 340 5.47 4.54 -4.05
C LEU A 340 7.00 4.46 -4.09
N ARG A 341 7.57 3.28 -3.81
CA ARG A 341 9.04 3.07 -3.88
C ARG A 341 9.58 3.31 -5.28
N ALA A 342 8.83 2.95 -6.34
CA ALA A 342 9.22 3.22 -7.71
C ALA A 342 9.20 4.72 -8.04
N ALA A 343 8.18 5.46 -7.58
CA ALA A 343 8.08 6.90 -7.71
C ALA A 343 9.26 7.61 -7.01
N ALA A 344 9.61 7.17 -5.81
CA ALA A 344 10.75 7.69 -5.04
C ALA A 344 12.09 7.44 -5.75
N ARG A 345 12.40 6.17 -6.08
CA ARG A 345 13.67 5.79 -6.73
C ARG A 345 13.91 6.47 -8.07
N ARG A 346 12.84 6.76 -8.82
CA ARG A 346 12.92 7.40 -10.14
C ARG A 346 12.73 8.91 -10.07
N HIS A 347 12.45 9.48 -8.90
CA HIS A 347 12.09 10.89 -8.71
C HIS A 347 10.93 11.34 -9.63
N GLN A 348 9.95 10.45 -9.81
CA GLN A 348 8.90 10.56 -10.83
C GLN A 348 7.50 10.45 -10.19
N PRO A 349 6.89 11.59 -9.78
CA PRO A 349 5.57 11.61 -9.14
C PRO A 349 4.44 10.99 -9.98
N HIS A 350 4.55 11.04 -11.30
CA HIS A 350 3.53 10.49 -12.20
C HIS A 350 3.28 8.99 -12.01
N ILE A 351 4.26 8.25 -11.49
CA ILE A 351 4.11 6.82 -11.16
C ILE A 351 3.07 6.65 -10.05
N LEU A 352 3.11 7.51 -9.02
CA LEU A 352 2.13 7.50 -7.94
C LEU A 352 0.76 7.97 -8.44
N VAL A 353 0.71 9.01 -9.29
CA VAL A 353 -0.56 9.50 -9.86
C VAL A 353 -1.27 8.41 -10.66
N ARG A 354 -0.55 7.72 -11.56
CA ARG A 354 -1.11 6.61 -12.36
C ARG A 354 -1.60 5.47 -11.49
N TYR A 355 -0.88 5.15 -10.42
CA TYR A 355 -1.32 4.18 -9.43
C TYR A 355 -2.66 4.58 -8.79
N LEU A 356 -2.80 5.84 -8.37
CA LEU A 356 -4.04 6.35 -7.76
C LEU A 356 -5.20 6.34 -8.77
N GLU A 357 -4.95 6.65 -10.04
CA GLU A 357 -5.96 6.54 -11.11
C GLU A 357 -6.43 5.10 -11.28
N SER A 358 -5.51 4.13 -11.29
CA SER A 358 -5.85 2.70 -11.33
C SER A 358 -6.62 2.24 -10.09
N LEU A 359 -6.26 2.73 -8.90
CA LEU A 359 -6.97 2.41 -7.67
C LEU A 359 -8.40 2.96 -7.66
N ALA A 360 -8.59 4.21 -8.09
CA ALA A 360 -9.92 4.80 -8.22
C ALA A 360 -10.79 4.06 -9.24
N ALA A 361 -10.23 3.68 -10.39
CA ALA A 361 -10.94 2.90 -11.40
C ALA A 361 -11.35 1.51 -10.87
N ALA A 362 -10.42 0.77 -10.26
CA ALA A 362 -10.70 -0.54 -9.68
C ALA A 362 -11.74 -0.47 -8.55
N TYR A 363 -11.75 0.63 -7.79
CA TYR A 363 -12.77 0.88 -6.76
C TYR A 363 -14.16 1.06 -7.37
N HIS A 364 -14.31 1.89 -8.40
CA HIS A 364 -15.61 2.11 -9.04
C HIS A 364 -16.15 0.87 -9.74
N GLU A 365 -15.30 0.14 -10.47
CA GLU A 365 -15.68 -1.14 -11.09
C GLU A 365 -16.13 -2.18 -10.05
N TRP A 366 -15.41 -2.28 -8.93
CA TRP A 366 -15.81 -3.15 -7.84
C TRP A 366 -17.12 -2.69 -7.19
N TRP A 367 -17.30 -1.39 -6.96
CA TRP A 367 -18.51 -0.86 -6.34
C TRP A 367 -19.74 -1.08 -7.23
N GLU A 368 -19.65 -0.82 -8.52
CA GLU A 368 -20.75 -1.01 -9.48
C GLU A 368 -21.14 -2.49 -9.65
N SER A 369 -20.18 -3.41 -9.50
CA SER A 369 -20.44 -4.85 -9.60
C SER A 369 -21.03 -5.48 -8.34
N HIS A 370 -21.15 -4.73 -7.23
CA HIS A 370 -21.61 -5.27 -5.95
C HIS A 370 -22.65 -4.39 -5.27
N SER A 371 -23.70 -5.01 -4.70
CA SER A 371 -24.60 -4.30 -3.79
C SER A 371 -23.94 -4.16 -2.41
N VAL A 372 -23.04 -3.18 -2.26
CA VAL A 372 -22.21 -3.01 -1.05
C VAL A 372 -23.05 -2.64 0.18
N LEU A 373 -24.13 -1.87 0.01
CA LEU A 373 -25.07 -1.49 1.07
C LEU A 373 -26.46 -2.05 0.76
N PRO A 374 -27.23 -2.52 1.76
CA PRO A 374 -28.58 -3.02 1.54
C PRO A 374 -29.50 -1.89 1.04
N GLY A 375 -30.21 -2.16 -0.07
CA GLY A 375 -31.09 -1.18 -0.72
C GLY A 375 -31.57 -1.53 -2.14
N HIS A 376 -31.17 -2.66 -2.72
CA HIS A 376 -31.58 -3.04 -4.08
C HIS A 376 -31.61 -4.58 -4.25
N GLU A 377 -32.57 -5.28 -3.63
CA GLU A 377 -32.89 -6.71 -3.90
C GLU A 377 -32.14 -7.84 -3.12
N GLY A 378 -31.81 -7.68 -1.82
CA GLY A 378 -31.17 -8.75 -1.03
C GLY A 378 -31.84 -9.07 0.32
N THR A 379 -31.91 -10.36 0.69
CA THR A 379 -32.45 -10.88 1.95
C THR A 379 -31.57 -10.53 3.16
N ALA A 380 -32.19 -10.25 4.32
CA ALA A 380 -31.61 -9.48 5.43
C ALA A 380 -30.45 -10.14 6.22
N ASP A 381 -30.36 -11.47 6.27
CA ASP A 381 -29.48 -12.14 7.25
C ASP A 381 -28.06 -12.44 6.73
N THR A 382 -27.90 -12.80 5.45
CA THR A 382 -26.58 -13.03 4.81
C THR A 382 -25.88 -11.72 4.45
N HIS A 383 -26.65 -10.63 4.34
CA HIS A 383 -26.16 -9.33 3.88
C HIS A 383 -25.34 -8.61 4.96
N THR A 384 -25.68 -8.76 6.24
CA THR A 384 -25.07 -7.94 7.31
C THR A 384 -23.59 -8.25 7.56
N THR A 385 -23.18 -9.52 7.54
CA THR A 385 -21.79 -9.92 7.78
C THR A 385 -20.89 -9.59 6.59
N THR A 386 -21.35 -9.88 5.37
CA THR A 386 -20.59 -9.57 4.14
C THR A 386 -20.45 -8.06 3.90
N VAL A 387 -21.44 -7.24 4.31
CA VAL A 387 -21.33 -5.78 4.26
C VAL A 387 -20.13 -5.28 5.06
N ALA A 388 -19.89 -5.79 6.28
CA ALA A 388 -18.77 -5.32 7.09
C ALA A 388 -17.41 -5.53 6.38
N ALA A 389 -17.23 -6.68 5.72
CA ALA A 389 -16.03 -6.97 4.93
C ALA A 389 -15.90 -6.05 3.71
N ARG A 390 -17.01 -5.75 3.00
CA ARG A 390 -17.01 -4.79 1.90
C ARG A 390 -16.73 -3.35 2.37
N LEU A 391 -17.18 -3.00 3.58
CA LEU A 391 -16.85 -1.71 4.21
C LEU A 391 -15.37 -1.61 4.59
N ASP A 392 -14.72 -2.72 4.98
CA ASP A 392 -13.26 -2.75 5.12
C ASP A 392 -12.57 -2.43 3.79
N LEU A 393 -13.05 -2.98 2.67
CA LEU A 393 -12.48 -2.69 1.36
C LEU A 393 -12.69 -1.22 0.91
N CYS A 394 -13.86 -0.63 1.22
CA CYS A 394 -14.10 0.81 1.04
C CYS A 394 -13.15 1.66 1.87
N ALA A 395 -12.98 1.33 3.15
CA ALA A 395 -12.10 2.06 4.06
C ALA A 395 -10.62 1.95 3.63
N ALA A 396 -10.21 0.77 3.14
CA ALA A 396 -8.88 0.57 2.57
C ALA A 396 -8.64 1.47 1.35
N ALA A 397 -9.56 1.47 0.38
CA ALA A 397 -9.46 2.32 -0.81
C ALA A 397 -9.45 3.81 -0.44
N ALA A 398 -10.37 4.26 0.42
CA ALA A 398 -10.41 5.65 0.89
C ALA A 398 -9.11 6.05 1.58
N GLY A 399 -8.61 5.22 2.51
CA GLY A 399 -7.40 5.51 3.26
C GLY A 399 -6.16 5.64 2.38
N VAL A 400 -6.00 4.73 1.41
CA VAL A 400 -4.84 4.74 0.49
C VAL A 400 -4.95 5.88 -0.53
N LEU A 401 -6.14 6.16 -1.07
CA LEU A 401 -6.37 7.33 -1.92
C LEU A 401 -6.03 8.61 -1.17
N ARG A 402 -6.50 8.76 0.08
CA ARG A 402 -6.16 9.90 0.93
C ARG A 402 -4.65 10.01 1.09
N ALA A 403 -3.97 8.96 1.55
CA ALA A 403 -2.53 8.98 1.77
C ALA A 403 -1.75 9.37 0.49
N GLY A 404 -2.12 8.80 -0.67
CA GLY A 404 -1.49 9.11 -1.95
C GLY A 404 -1.75 10.54 -2.43
N LEU A 405 -2.98 11.04 -2.31
CA LEU A 405 -3.33 12.43 -2.65
C LEU A 405 -2.53 13.42 -1.80
N LEU A 406 -2.43 13.19 -0.50
CA LEU A 406 -1.66 14.06 0.39
C LEU A 406 -0.15 14.05 0.06
N LEU A 407 0.40 12.92 -0.39
CA LEU A 407 1.80 12.85 -0.84
C LEU A 407 2.09 13.73 -2.06
N ILE A 408 1.12 13.90 -2.96
CA ILE A 408 1.22 14.82 -4.10
C ILE A 408 0.70 16.24 -3.79
N GLY A 409 0.39 16.51 -2.52
CA GLY A 409 -0.08 17.82 -2.04
C GLY A 409 -1.56 18.11 -2.31
N VAL A 410 -2.33 17.12 -2.76
CA VAL A 410 -3.76 17.27 -3.08
C VAL A 410 -4.59 16.93 -1.85
N SER A 411 -5.61 17.74 -1.57
CA SER A 411 -6.54 17.50 -0.48
C SER A 411 -7.47 16.31 -0.79
N ALA A 412 -7.94 15.63 0.26
CA ALA A 412 -8.86 14.50 0.15
C ALA A 412 -10.16 14.83 0.91
N PRO A 413 -11.13 15.50 0.27
CA PRO A 413 -12.37 15.91 0.92
C PRO A 413 -13.27 14.72 1.23
N THR A 414 -14.06 14.82 2.29
CA THR A 414 -14.97 13.75 2.71
C THR A 414 -16.30 13.74 1.97
N ARG A 415 -16.59 14.80 1.20
CA ARG A 415 -17.78 15.00 0.35
C ARG A 415 -17.37 15.78 -0.90
N LEU A 416 -18.04 15.57 -2.04
CA LEU A 416 -17.84 16.27 -3.30
C LEU A 416 -19.13 16.39 -4.10
#